data_AF-A0A537BGP8-F1
#
_entry.id   AF-A0A537BGP8-F1
#
_cell.length_a   1.000
_cell.length_b   1.000
_cell.length_c   1.000
_cell.angle_alpha   90.00
_cell.angle_beta   90.00
_cell.angle_gamma   90.00
#
_symmetry.space_group_name_H-M   'P 1'
#
loop_
_entity.id
_entity.type
_entity.pdbx_description
1 polymer ?
#
loop_
_entity_poly.entity_id
_entity_poly.type
_entity_poly.pdbx_seq_one_letter_code
_entity_poly.pdbx_strand_id
1 'polypeptide(L)'
;MRFLSFIFLAVFALPACSEEIRVLSGGAARAFVEPLASTFPGQTVKLEYQPMGKLVQSLAGGYQADMVIVTSEVLPQLERDGRVAAGAGKPVARVGIGVAVNEKAPLPDISTPEAFKRTLLAARSVVYIDPKSGTSGKHVAEILQRLGIADEVNRKATLGQGGYITEPVGRGEIELGIHQISEILPVKGVRLVGPLPPELQKYTVYVAAPVLNSQKKPAVDAFIAHLSAPQARARLAASGYSPPE
;
A
#
# COMPACT_ATOMS: atom_id res chain seq x y z
N MET A 1 57.74 -47.59 -7.07
CA MET A 1 56.91 -46.52 -6.45
C MET A 1 55.94 -45.98 -7.49
N ARG A 2 54.64 -46.27 -7.37
CA ARG A 2 53.58 -45.73 -8.24
C ARG A 2 52.91 -44.57 -7.49
N PHE A 3 52.99 -43.36 -8.03
CA PHE A 3 52.28 -42.20 -7.51
C PHE A 3 50.87 -42.15 -8.12
N LEU A 4 49.83 -42.26 -7.28
CA LEU A 4 48.45 -41.91 -7.67
C LEU A 4 48.34 -40.37 -7.66
N SER A 5 48.01 -39.78 -8.81
CA SER A 5 47.57 -38.39 -8.89
C SER A 5 46.06 -38.32 -8.67
N PHE A 6 45.63 -37.62 -7.62
CA PHE A 6 44.25 -37.19 -7.44
C PHE A 6 44.02 -35.90 -8.22
N ILE A 7 43.10 -35.93 -9.17
CA ILE A 7 42.60 -34.73 -9.86
C ILE A 7 41.52 -34.13 -8.95
N PHE A 8 41.82 -32.96 -8.36
CA PHE A 8 40.86 -32.16 -7.61
C PHE A 8 40.04 -31.34 -8.63
N LEU A 9 38.78 -31.72 -8.87
CA LEU A 9 37.86 -30.96 -9.71
C LEU A 9 37.33 -29.78 -8.90
N ALA A 10 37.89 -28.59 -9.10
CA ALA A 10 37.38 -27.36 -8.52
C ALA A 10 36.08 -26.96 -9.25
N VAL A 11 34.94 -27.15 -8.59
CA VAL A 11 33.64 -26.63 -9.04
C VAL A 11 33.64 -25.12 -8.81
N PHE A 12 33.86 -24.35 -9.88
CA PHE A 12 33.62 -22.91 -9.86
C PHE A 12 32.10 -22.67 -9.85
N ALA A 13 31.54 -22.31 -8.70
CA ALA A 13 30.21 -21.74 -8.64
C ALA A 13 30.26 -20.35 -9.29
N LEU A 14 29.72 -20.24 -10.52
CA LEU A 14 29.46 -18.92 -11.11
C LEU A 14 28.51 -18.16 -10.17
N PRO A 15 28.74 -16.87 -9.90
CA PRO A 15 27.76 -16.07 -9.20
C PRO A 15 26.47 -16.11 -10.03
N ALA A 16 25.40 -16.67 -9.47
CA ALA A 16 24.11 -16.60 -10.09
C ALA A 16 23.80 -15.11 -10.31
N CYS A 17 23.72 -14.68 -11.57
CA CYS A 17 23.10 -13.41 -11.91
C CYS A 17 21.68 -13.49 -11.39
N SER A 18 21.47 -12.93 -10.21
CA SER A 18 20.17 -12.77 -9.58
C SER A 18 19.29 -12.01 -10.57
N GLU A 19 18.38 -12.71 -11.26
CA GLU A 19 17.46 -12.07 -12.21
C GLU A 19 16.57 -11.09 -11.44
N GLU A 20 16.64 -9.81 -11.82
CA GLU A 20 15.87 -8.74 -11.18
C GLU A 20 14.37 -8.84 -11.53
N ILE A 21 13.47 -8.86 -10.56
CA ILE A 21 12.02 -8.77 -10.79
C ILE A 21 11.59 -7.29 -10.71
N ARG A 22 10.94 -6.78 -11.75
CA ARG A 22 10.40 -5.40 -11.76
C ARG A 22 8.95 -5.39 -11.29
N VAL A 23 8.71 -4.71 -10.17
CA VAL A 23 7.38 -4.60 -9.55
C VAL A 23 6.89 -3.17 -9.66
N LEU A 24 5.74 -2.97 -10.31
CA LEU A 24 5.06 -1.69 -10.35
C LEU A 24 3.88 -1.70 -9.36
N SER A 25 3.92 -0.85 -8.35
CA SER A 25 3.04 -0.93 -7.19
C SER A 25 2.32 0.39 -6.89
N GLY A 26 1.17 0.29 -6.25
CA GLY A 26 0.54 1.44 -5.59
C GLY A 26 1.35 1.98 -4.44
N GLY A 27 1.44 3.31 -4.32
CA GLY A 27 2.17 3.96 -3.22
C GLY A 27 1.82 3.41 -1.85
N ALA A 28 0.53 3.27 -1.53
CA ALA A 28 0.10 2.79 -0.23
C ALA A 28 0.15 1.26 -0.04
N ALA A 29 0.85 0.53 -0.91
CA ALA A 29 1.34 -0.82 -0.66
C ALA A 29 2.80 -0.84 -0.18
N ARG A 30 3.49 0.31 -0.21
CA ARG A 30 4.93 0.43 0.06
C ARG A 30 5.32 -0.17 1.41
N ALA A 31 4.62 0.22 2.47
CA ALA A 31 4.96 -0.15 3.84
C ALA A 31 4.98 -1.68 4.06
N PHE A 32 4.19 -2.47 3.32
CA PHE A 32 4.29 -3.93 3.40
C PHE A 32 5.23 -4.56 2.36
N VAL A 33 5.35 -3.98 1.17
CA VAL A 33 6.11 -4.58 0.07
C VAL A 33 7.62 -4.42 0.27
N GLU A 34 8.11 -3.24 0.65
CA GLU A 34 9.56 -2.99 0.79
C GLU A 34 10.23 -3.93 1.80
N PRO A 35 9.68 -4.17 3.00
CA PRO A 35 10.29 -5.07 3.97
C PRO A 35 10.23 -6.55 3.56
N LEU A 36 9.33 -6.94 2.66
CA LEU A 36 9.22 -8.31 2.17
C LEU A 36 10.09 -8.55 0.94
N ALA A 37 10.24 -7.54 0.08
CA ALA A 37 11.18 -7.53 -1.02
C ALA A 37 12.63 -7.67 -0.53
N SER A 38 13.01 -6.99 0.56
CA SER A 38 14.37 -7.06 1.10
C SER A 38 14.75 -8.41 1.70
N THR A 39 13.76 -9.25 2.02
CA THR A 39 13.97 -10.60 2.56
C THR A 39 13.66 -11.70 1.55
N PHE A 40 13.35 -11.34 0.29
CA PHE A 40 13.08 -12.31 -0.75
C PHE A 40 14.38 -13.01 -1.17
N PRO A 41 14.48 -14.34 -1.04
CA PRO A 41 15.71 -15.05 -1.35
C PRO A 41 15.91 -15.24 -2.86
N GLY A 42 17.15 -15.16 -3.32
CA GLY A 42 17.56 -15.65 -4.65
C GLY A 42 17.31 -14.71 -5.83
N GLN A 43 16.54 -13.63 -5.67
CA GLN A 43 16.34 -12.61 -6.70
C GLN A 43 16.35 -11.20 -6.11
N THR A 44 16.74 -10.22 -6.92
CA THR A 44 16.61 -8.80 -6.59
C THR A 44 15.23 -8.30 -6.99
N VAL A 45 14.51 -7.64 -6.09
CA VAL A 45 13.20 -7.06 -6.40
C VAL A 45 13.35 -5.54 -6.56
N LYS A 46 13.11 -5.04 -7.77
CA LYS A 46 13.10 -3.61 -8.07
C LYS A 46 11.68 -3.07 -7.97
N LEU A 47 11.46 -2.22 -6.98
CA LEU A 47 10.16 -1.64 -6.66
C LEU A 47 10.04 -0.24 -7.27
N GLU A 48 8.97 0.01 -8.01
CA GLU A 48 8.55 1.35 -8.39
C GLU A 48 7.11 1.61 -7.91
N TYR A 49 6.87 2.81 -7.37
CA TYR A 49 5.58 3.20 -6.82
C TYR A 49 4.96 4.33 -7.63
N GLN A 50 3.69 4.16 -7.98
CA GLN A 50 2.91 5.18 -8.68
C GLN A 50 1.48 5.27 -8.10
N PRO A 51 0.80 6.43 -8.21
CA PRO A 51 -0.64 6.50 -8.01
C PRO A 51 -1.39 5.55 -8.96
N MET A 52 -2.50 4.95 -8.52
CA MET A 52 -3.24 3.93 -9.29
C MET A 52 -3.54 4.36 -10.74
N GLY A 53 -4.04 5.59 -10.94
CA GLY A 53 -4.34 6.08 -12.29
C GLY A 53 -3.10 6.19 -13.18
N LYS A 54 -1.99 6.69 -12.63
CA LYS A 54 -0.70 6.77 -13.34
C LYS A 54 -0.14 5.37 -13.64
N LEU A 55 -0.26 4.43 -12.71
CA LEU A 55 0.17 3.04 -12.88
C LEU A 55 -0.54 2.40 -14.09
N VAL A 56 -1.86 2.55 -14.17
CA VAL A 56 -2.66 2.06 -15.29
C VAL A 56 -2.22 2.71 -16.60
N GLN A 57 -2.03 4.04 -16.62
CA GLN A 57 -1.56 4.77 -17.80
C GLN A 57 -0.15 4.33 -18.24
N SER A 58 0.77 4.12 -17.30
CA SER A 58 2.13 3.64 -17.58
C SER A 58 2.11 2.27 -18.25
N LEU A 59 1.33 1.32 -17.73
CA LEU A 59 1.19 -0.01 -18.34
C LEU A 59 0.55 0.07 -19.73
N ALA A 60 -0.49 0.90 -19.89
CA ALA A 60 -1.11 1.16 -21.18
C ALA A 60 -0.11 1.74 -22.20
N GLY A 61 0.80 2.60 -21.73
CA GLY A 61 1.89 3.20 -22.50
C GLY A 61 3.10 2.28 -22.74
N GLY A 62 3.05 1.00 -22.34
CA GLY A 62 4.12 0.04 -22.59
C GLY A 62 5.27 0.05 -21.58
N TYR A 63 5.06 0.66 -20.41
CA TYR A 63 6.02 0.56 -19.30
C TYR A 63 6.28 -0.91 -18.95
N GLN A 64 7.56 -1.25 -18.82
CA GLN A 64 8.00 -2.63 -18.64
C GLN A 64 8.06 -3.01 -17.15
N ALA A 65 7.11 -3.83 -16.71
CA ALA A 65 7.08 -4.44 -15.39
C ALA A 65 6.83 -5.95 -15.51
N ASP A 66 7.37 -6.73 -14.56
CA ASP A 66 7.16 -8.17 -14.49
C ASP A 66 5.88 -8.52 -13.72
N MET A 67 5.52 -7.68 -12.74
CA MET A 67 4.29 -7.81 -11.98
C MET A 67 3.78 -6.46 -11.48
N VAL A 68 2.52 -6.46 -11.08
CA VAL A 68 1.84 -5.31 -10.50
C VAL A 68 1.29 -5.61 -9.12
N ILE A 69 1.21 -4.58 -8.28
CA ILE A 69 0.45 -4.61 -7.02
C ILE A 69 -0.53 -3.43 -7.06
N VAL A 70 -1.80 -3.74 -7.29
CA VAL A 70 -2.88 -2.77 -7.48
C VAL A 70 -4.00 -3.00 -6.50
N THR A 71 -4.97 -2.09 -6.44
CA THR A 71 -6.20 -2.35 -5.68
C THR A 71 -7.07 -3.36 -6.43
N SER A 72 -7.89 -4.12 -5.70
CA SER A 72 -8.90 -5.02 -6.28
C SER A 72 -9.87 -4.28 -7.21
N GLU A 73 -10.10 -2.98 -6.99
CA GLU A 73 -10.93 -2.13 -7.86
C GLU A 73 -10.28 -1.86 -9.22
N VAL A 74 -8.94 -1.80 -9.29
CA VAL A 74 -8.19 -1.49 -10.52
C VAL A 74 -7.88 -2.74 -11.34
N LEU A 75 -7.76 -3.91 -10.69
CA LEU A 75 -7.42 -5.17 -11.38
C LEU A 75 -8.33 -5.49 -12.58
N PRO A 76 -9.68 -5.37 -12.51
CA PRO A 76 -10.55 -5.68 -13.65
C PRO A 76 -10.31 -4.78 -14.87
N GLN A 77 -9.77 -3.58 -14.68
CA GLN A 77 -9.35 -2.75 -15.80
C GLN A 77 -8.09 -3.32 -16.47
N LEU A 78 -7.08 -3.69 -15.68
CA LEU A 78 -5.85 -4.27 -16.22
C LEU A 78 -6.08 -5.61 -16.94
N GLU A 79 -7.05 -6.40 -16.47
CA GLU A 79 -7.47 -7.64 -17.13
C GLU A 79 -8.16 -7.35 -18.48
N ARG A 80 -9.08 -6.39 -18.53
CA ARG A 80 -9.74 -5.96 -19.78
C ARG A 80 -8.76 -5.36 -20.78
N ASP A 81 -7.77 -4.62 -20.30
CA ASP A 81 -6.73 -3.99 -21.12
C ASP A 81 -5.65 -4.99 -21.57
N GLY A 82 -5.78 -6.28 -21.23
CA GLY A 82 -4.83 -7.33 -21.62
C GLY A 82 -3.45 -7.19 -20.97
N ARG A 83 -3.34 -6.44 -19.86
CA ARG A 83 -2.10 -6.24 -19.11
C ARG A 83 -1.86 -7.31 -18.06
N VAL A 84 -2.93 -7.94 -17.58
CA VAL A 84 -2.92 -9.04 -16.62
C VAL A 84 -3.88 -10.11 -17.15
N ALA A 85 -3.56 -11.40 -16.96
CA ALA A 85 -4.49 -12.47 -17.33
C ALA A 85 -5.70 -12.49 -16.38
N ALA A 86 -6.90 -12.75 -16.91
CA ALA A 86 -8.12 -12.83 -16.11
C ALA A 86 -7.98 -13.85 -14.96
N GLY A 87 -8.27 -13.43 -13.73
CA GLY A 87 -8.17 -14.27 -12.53
C GLY A 87 -6.75 -14.52 -12.03
N ALA A 88 -5.73 -13.87 -12.62
CA ALA A 88 -4.34 -14.03 -12.18
C ALA A 88 -4.02 -13.25 -10.89
N GLY A 89 -4.89 -12.33 -10.48
CA GLY A 89 -4.72 -11.57 -9.25
C GLY A 89 -4.80 -12.43 -7.99
N LYS A 90 -3.81 -12.28 -7.11
CA LYS A 90 -3.78 -12.87 -5.77
C LYS A 90 -3.90 -11.77 -4.71
N PRO A 91 -4.98 -11.73 -3.92
CA PRO A 91 -5.06 -10.84 -2.77
C PRO A 91 -3.88 -11.09 -1.83
N VAL A 92 -3.19 -10.02 -1.40
CA VAL A 92 -1.99 -10.12 -0.54
C VAL A 92 -2.15 -9.38 0.78
N ALA A 93 -2.96 -8.31 0.82
CA ALA A 93 -3.14 -7.49 2.00
C ALA A 93 -4.43 -6.67 1.88
N ARG A 94 -4.97 -6.22 3.01
CA ARG A 94 -5.97 -5.13 3.04
C ARG A 94 -5.59 -4.06 4.04
N VAL A 95 -6.00 -2.82 3.77
CA VAL A 95 -5.76 -1.67 4.66
C VAL A 95 -7.04 -0.89 4.90
N GLY A 96 -7.27 -0.49 6.15
CA GLY A 96 -8.38 0.39 6.54
C GLY A 96 -7.96 1.86 6.56
N ILE A 97 -8.96 2.73 6.66
CA ILE A 97 -8.78 4.17 6.89
C ILE A 97 -8.82 4.43 8.39
N GLY A 98 -7.94 5.31 8.86
CA GLY A 98 -7.83 5.71 10.25
C GLY A 98 -7.69 7.22 10.43
N VAL A 99 -7.70 7.63 11.69
CA VAL A 99 -7.53 9.03 12.10
C VAL A 99 -6.18 9.20 12.79
N ALA A 100 -5.47 10.25 12.38
CA ALA A 100 -4.17 10.66 12.89
C ALA A 100 -4.32 11.94 13.71
N VAL A 101 -3.55 12.03 14.80
CA VAL A 101 -3.33 13.24 15.58
C VAL A 101 -1.85 13.45 15.83
N ASN A 102 -1.45 14.63 16.28
CA ASN A 102 -0.10 14.82 16.79
C ASN A 102 0.13 13.87 17.99
N GLU A 103 1.32 13.29 18.11
CA GLU A 103 1.65 12.32 19.17
C GLU A 103 1.46 12.87 20.60
N LYS A 104 1.54 14.21 20.74
CA LYS A 104 1.37 14.92 22.01
C LYS A 104 -0.07 15.39 22.27
N ALA A 105 -0.95 15.34 21.27
CA ALA A 105 -2.34 15.77 21.38
C ALA A 105 -3.19 14.68 22.04
N PRO A 106 -4.27 15.01 22.79
CA PRO A 106 -5.19 14.01 23.32
C PRO A 106 -5.84 13.18 22.20
N LEU A 107 -6.23 11.94 22.51
CA LEU A 107 -6.96 11.09 21.56
C LEU A 107 -8.43 11.52 21.54
N PRO A 108 -8.98 11.97 20.39
CA PRO A 108 -10.40 12.24 20.27
C PRO A 108 -11.20 10.93 20.23
N ASP A 109 -12.50 11.02 20.57
CA ASP A 109 -13.42 9.90 20.42
C ASP A 109 -13.89 9.78 18.96
N ILE A 110 -13.61 8.63 18.36
CA ILE A 110 -14.02 8.25 17.00
C ILE A 110 -14.74 6.90 16.98
N SER A 111 -15.24 6.44 18.13
CA SER A 111 -15.76 5.08 18.30
C SER A 111 -17.05 4.79 17.54
N THR A 112 -17.85 5.83 17.28
CA THR A 112 -19.12 5.74 16.54
C THR A 112 -19.17 6.79 15.42
N PRO A 113 -20.07 6.63 14.42
CA PRO A 113 -20.29 7.66 13.40
C PRO A 113 -20.60 9.04 13.98
N GLU A 114 -21.39 9.11 15.05
CA GLU A 114 -21.74 10.36 15.73
C GLU A 114 -20.55 10.95 16.48
N ALA A 115 -19.73 10.12 17.14
CA ALA A 115 -18.50 10.57 17.81
C ALA A 115 -17.49 11.11 16.79
N PHE A 116 -17.29 10.38 15.70
CA PHE A 116 -16.44 10.81 14.58
C PHE A 116 -16.94 12.13 13.98
N LYS A 117 -18.25 12.27 13.72
CA LYS A 117 -18.87 13.52 13.26
C LYS A 117 -18.58 14.68 14.22
N ARG A 118 -18.81 14.52 15.52
CA ARG A 118 -18.53 15.57 16.53
C ARG A 118 -17.05 15.94 16.54
N THR A 119 -16.17 14.96 16.47
CA THR A 119 -14.71 15.16 16.40
C THR A 119 -14.32 16.00 15.20
N LEU A 120 -14.83 15.69 14.01
CA LEU A 120 -14.55 16.46 12.80
C LEU A 120 -15.11 17.89 12.85
N LEU A 121 -16.30 18.07 13.42
CA LEU A 121 -16.91 19.40 13.58
C LEU A 121 -16.14 20.25 14.60
N ALA A 122 -15.62 19.64 15.67
CA ALA A 122 -14.84 20.34 16.69
C ALA A 122 -13.40 20.69 16.26
N ALA A 123 -12.80 19.90 15.36
CA ALA A 123 -11.42 20.11 14.91
C ALA A 123 -11.23 21.46 14.22
N ARG A 124 -10.07 22.11 14.42
CA ARG A 124 -9.76 23.40 13.78
C ARG A 124 -9.22 23.26 12.36
N SER A 125 -8.58 22.13 12.06
CA SER A 125 -8.03 21.82 10.75
C SER A 125 -7.99 20.32 10.52
N VAL A 126 -8.25 19.91 9.29
CA VAL A 126 -8.26 18.50 8.86
C VAL A 126 -7.39 18.34 7.61
N VAL A 127 -6.72 17.21 7.45
CA VAL A 127 -6.09 16.82 6.19
C VAL A 127 -6.59 15.46 5.74
N TYR A 128 -6.92 15.35 4.46
CA TYR A 128 -7.20 14.07 3.81
C TYR A 128 -6.80 14.11 2.33
N ILE A 129 -6.75 12.96 1.67
CA ILE A 129 -6.35 12.87 0.27
C ILE A 129 -7.38 13.57 -0.62
N ASP A 130 -6.92 14.31 -1.63
CA ASP A 130 -7.77 14.86 -2.68
C ASP A 130 -8.60 13.73 -3.32
N PRO A 131 -9.95 13.79 -3.30
CA PRO A 131 -10.83 12.80 -3.91
C PRO A 131 -10.53 12.51 -5.38
N LYS A 132 -9.88 13.43 -6.10
CA LYS A 132 -9.47 13.26 -7.50
C LYS A 132 -8.17 12.44 -7.65
N SER A 133 -7.37 12.34 -6.60
CA SER A 133 -6.01 11.80 -6.65
C SER A 133 -5.85 10.46 -5.93
N GLY A 134 -6.80 10.07 -5.05
CA GLY A 134 -6.71 8.78 -4.36
C GLY A 134 -8.01 8.21 -3.79
N THR A 135 -8.01 6.88 -3.65
CA THR A 135 -9.19 6.08 -3.25
C THR A 135 -9.68 6.38 -1.83
N SER A 136 -8.77 6.60 -0.89
CA SER A 136 -9.13 6.97 0.49
C SER A 136 -9.78 8.35 0.56
N GLY A 137 -9.28 9.31 -0.23
CA GLY A 137 -9.84 10.65 -0.33
C GLY A 137 -11.28 10.66 -0.84
N LYS A 138 -11.55 9.88 -1.89
CA LYS A 138 -12.89 9.70 -2.44
C LYS A 138 -13.86 9.16 -1.37
N HIS A 139 -13.46 8.12 -0.65
CA HIS A 139 -14.28 7.54 0.41
C HIS A 139 -14.52 8.51 1.58
N VAL A 140 -13.50 9.27 1.99
CA VAL A 140 -13.65 10.31 3.03
C VAL A 140 -14.66 11.37 2.58
N ALA A 141 -14.57 11.87 1.36
CA ALA A 141 -15.54 12.84 0.84
C ALA A 141 -16.98 12.29 0.84
N GLU A 142 -17.18 11.02 0.47
CA GLU A 142 -18.48 10.33 0.53
C GLU A 142 -19.02 10.23 1.97
N ILE A 143 -18.15 9.90 2.94
CA ILE A 143 -18.52 9.90 4.37
C ILE A 143 -18.97 11.30 4.81
N LEU A 144 -18.20 12.34 4.48
CA LEU A 144 -18.52 13.71 4.89
C LEU A 144 -19.89 14.16 4.34
N GLN A 145 -20.21 13.77 3.09
CA GLN A 145 -21.52 14.00 2.49
C GLN A 145 -22.63 13.23 3.21
N ARG A 146 -22.43 11.93 3.44
CA ARG A 146 -23.39 11.07 4.16
C ARG A 146 -23.69 11.57 5.57
N LEU A 147 -22.70 12.15 6.25
CA LEU A 147 -22.85 12.73 7.59
C LEU A 147 -23.42 14.15 7.58
N GLY A 148 -23.59 14.77 6.41
CA GLY A 148 -24.09 16.13 6.24
C GLY A 148 -23.14 17.21 6.77
N ILE A 149 -21.82 16.96 6.73
CA ILE A 149 -20.80 17.87 7.29
C ILE A 149 -19.74 18.28 6.26
N ALA A 150 -19.94 17.94 4.98
CA ALA A 150 -18.95 18.17 3.92
C ALA A 150 -18.51 19.64 3.84
N ASP A 151 -19.44 20.58 3.76
CA ASP A 151 -19.11 22.01 3.61
C ASP A 151 -18.37 22.57 4.84
N GLU A 152 -18.74 22.12 6.03
CA GLU A 152 -18.10 22.58 7.26
C GLU A 152 -16.69 22.04 7.43
N VAL A 153 -16.49 20.75 7.15
CA VAL A 153 -15.17 20.12 7.23
C VAL A 153 -14.27 20.61 6.10
N ASN A 154 -14.79 20.76 4.88
CA ASN A 154 -14.00 21.19 3.73
C ASN A 154 -13.52 22.64 3.83
N ARG A 155 -14.24 23.53 4.55
CA ARG A 155 -13.76 24.89 4.84
C ARG A 155 -12.48 24.95 5.66
N LYS A 156 -12.17 23.86 6.39
CA LYS A 156 -10.98 23.71 7.23
C LYS A 156 -10.11 22.51 6.82
N ALA A 157 -10.34 21.98 5.63
CA ALA A 157 -9.59 20.84 5.12
C ALA A 157 -8.46 21.28 4.19
N THR A 158 -7.29 20.68 4.37
CA THR A 158 -6.21 20.66 3.40
C THR A 158 -6.30 19.36 2.60
N LEU A 159 -6.28 19.44 1.27
CA LEU A 159 -6.28 18.27 0.39
C LEU A 159 -4.86 17.91 -0.04
N GLY A 160 -4.43 16.69 0.31
CA GLY A 160 -3.12 16.16 -0.08
C GLY A 160 -3.17 15.38 -1.40
N GLN A 161 -2.08 15.41 -2.18
CA GLN A 161 -2.03 14.84 -3.54
C GLN A 161 -1.45 13.41 -3.61
N GLY A 162 -1.18 12.78 -2.47
CA GLY A 162 -0.62 11.43 -2.35
C GLY A 162 0.51 11.33 -1.31
N GLY A 163 0.92 10.11 -0.97
CA GLY A 163 1.97 9.84 0.01
C GLY A 163 1.57 10.20 1.45
N TYR A 164 2.55 10.56 2.28
CA TYR A 164 2.41 10.82 3.71
C TYR A 164 1.79 12.18 4.03
N ILE A 165 0.52 12.36 3.65
CA ILE A 165 -0.20 13.63 3.83
C ILE A 165 -0.47 14.03 5.29
N THR A 166 -0.20 13.14 6.24
CA THR A 166 -0.32 13.41 7.68
C THR A 166 0.95 14.00 8.29
N GLU A 167 2.02 14.23 7.52
CA GLU A 167 3.22 14.92 8.00
C GLU A 167 2.93 16.29 8.67
N PRO A 168 2.04 17.17 8.15
CA PRO A 168 1.67 18.40 8.83
C PRO A 168 1.02 18.18 10.21
N VAL A 169 0.34 17.04 10.40
CA VAL A 169 -0.22 16.65 11.70
C VAL A 169 0.92 16.32 12.68
N GLY A 170 1.94 15.60 12.21
CA GLY A 170 3.14 15.31 12.98
C GLY A 170 3.92 16.55 13.40
N ARG A 171 3.92 17.58 12.55
CA ARG A 171 4.50 18.91 12.86
C ARG A 171 3.61 19.80 13.73
N GLY A 172 2.35 19.41 13.97
CA GLY A 172 1.39 20.17 14.76
C GLY A 172 0.73 21.34 14.01
N GLU A 173 0.87 21.38 12.68
CA GLU A 173 0.28 22.39 11.80
C GLU A 173 -1.20 22.10 11.50
N ILE A 174 -1.56 20.80 11.48
CA ILE A 174 -2.93 20.32 11.25
C ILE A 174 -3.36 19.46 12.43
N GLU A 175 -4.60 19.65 12.89
CA GLU A 175 -5.10 18.98 14.10
C GLU A 175 -5.41 17.51 13.86
N LEU A 176 -6.15 17.20 12.79
CA LEU A 176 -6.55 15.83 12.43
C LEU A 176 -6.08 15.46 11.02
N GLY A 177 -5.61 14.23 10.86
CA GLY A 177 -5.44 13.61 9.55
C GLY A 177 -6.38 12.42 9.36
N ILE A 178 -6.90 12.22 8.16
CA ILE A 178 -7.65 11.01 7.81
C ILE A 178 -6.98 10.39 6.58
N HIS A 179 -6.46 9.18 6.75
CA HIS A 179 -5.76 8.49 5.67
C HIS A 179 -5.75 6.96 5.88
N GLN A 180 -5.16 6.22 4.94
CA GLN A 180 -4.94 4.79 5.13
C GLN A 180 -3.97 4.58 6.29
N ILE A 181 -4.25 3.60 7.14
CA ILE A 181 -3.46 3.35 8.36
C ILE A 181 -1.98 3.11 8.01
N SER A 182 -1.71 2.41 6.91
CA SER A 182 -0.35 2.16 6.42
C SER A 182 0.44 3.41 6.07
N GLU A 183 -0.23 4.51 5.76
CA GLU A 183 0.39 5.81 5.43
C GLU A 183 0.36 6.77 6.62
N ILE A 184 -0.25 6.37 7.75
CA ILE A 184 -0.22 7.10 9.02
C ILE A 184 0.94 6.62 9.89
N LEU A 185 1.06 5.30 10.04
CA LEU A 185 2.06 4.67 10.92
C LEU A 185 3.52 5.06 10.66
N PRO A 186 4.00 5.25 9.41
CA PRO A 186 5.39 5.62 9.17
C PRO A 186 5.69 7.10 9.43
N VAL A 187 4.68 7.93 9.75
CA VAL A 187 4.84 9.38 9.85
C VAL A 187 5.30 9.79 11.24
N LYS A 188 6.48 10.43 11.30
CA LYS A 188 7.06 10.93 12.55
C LYS A 188 6.17 11.98 13.20
N GLY A 189 6.02 11.90 14.52
CA GLY A 189 5.25 12.87 15.31
C GLY A 189 3.73 12.66 15.25
N VAL A 190 3.26 11.64 14.54
CA VAL A 190 1.85 11.28 14.44
C VAL A 190 1.54 10.09 15.35
N ARG A 191 0.38 10.13 15.98
CA ARG A 191 -0.24 8.98 16.65
C ARG A 191 -1.54 8.61 15.94
N LEU A 192 -1.68 7.32 15.63
CA LEU A 192 -2.94 6.75 15.17
C LEU A 192 -3.93 6.74 16.34
N VAL A 193 -5.09 7.39 16.16
CA VAL A 193 -6.22 7.34 17.09
C VAL A 193 -6.89 5.98 17.02
N GLY A 194 -7.11 5.49 15.80
CA GLY A 194 -7.75 4.22 15.52
C GLY A 194 -8.30 4.16 14.09
N PRO A 195 -8.86 3.01 13.67
CA PRO A 195 -9.63 2.90 12.43
C PRO A 195 -10.92 3.73 12.51
N LEU A 196 -11.47 4.12 11.36
CA LEU A 196 -12.84 4.63 11.29
C LEU A 196 -13.84 3.60 11.85
N PRO A 197 -15.00 4.04 12.40
CA PRO A 197 -16.10 3.17 12.78
C PRO A 197 -16.44 2.17 11.67
N PRO A 198 -16.79 0.91 11.99
CA PRO A 198 -17.10 -0.11 10.98
C PRO A 198 -18.13 0.35 9.93
N GLU A 199 -19.13 1.15 10.32
CA GLU A 199 -20.21 1.67 9.47
C GLU A 199 -19.75 2.73 8.47
N LEU A 200 -18.58 3.33 8.71
CA LEU A 200 -17.93 4.33 7.87
C LEU A 200 -16.65 3.77 7.21
N GLN A 201 -16.22 2.57 7.55
CA GLN A 201 -14.95 2.02 7.11
C GLN A 201 -15.00 1.57 5.64
N LYS A 202 -13.86 1.67 4.96
CA LYS A 202 -13.61 0.99 3.68
C LYS A 202 -12.24 0.36 3.71
N TYR A 203 -12.21 -0.95 3.50
CA TYR A 203 -10.96 -1.67 3.31
C TYR A 203 -10.56 -1.65 1.85
N THR A 204 -9.33 -1.20 1.58
CA THR A 204 -8.69 -1.35 0.27
C THR A 204 -7.95 -2.67 0.26
N VAL A 205 -8.36 -3.60 -0.61
CA VAL A 205 -7.64 -4.86 -0.83
C VAL A 205 -6.59 -4.65 -1.92
N TYR A 206 -5.35 -5.01 -1.61
CA TYR A 206 -4.25 -5.04 -2.57
C TYR A 206 -4.09 -6.44 -3.16
N VAL A 207 -3.95 -6.48 -4.46
CA VAL A 207 -3.84 -7.69 -5.28
C VAL A 207 -2.53 -7.64 -6.05
N ALA A 208 -1.73 -8.69 -5.93
CA ALA A 208 -0.53 -8.89 -6.71
C ALA A 208 -0.83 -9.77 -7.93
N ALA A 209 -0.33 -9.39 -9.10
CA ALA A 209 -0.55 -10.16 -10.32
C ALA A 209 0.66 -10.08 -11.26
N PRO A 210 1.00 -11.18 -11.97
CA PRO A 210 1.97 -11.14 -13.05
C PRO A 210 1.45 -10.25 -14.20
N VAL A 211 2.34 -9.44 -14.78
CA VAL A 211 2.04 -8.74 -16.03
C VAL A 211 2.09 -9.76 -17.18
N LEU A 212 1.15 -9.64 -18.11
CA LEU A 212 1.09 -10.51 -19.27
C LEU A 212 2.39 -10.40 -20.08
N ASN A 213 2.89 -11.53 -20.57
CA ASN A 213 4.14 -11.65 -21.33
C ASN A 213 5.45 -11.42 -20.54
N SER A 214 5.41 -11.27 -19.21
CA SER A 214 6.65 -11.34 -18.42
C SER A 214 7.31 -12.71 -18.62
N GLN A 215 8.61 -12.68 -18.94
CA GLN A 215 9.42 -13.88 -19.10
C GLN A 215 9.87 -14.47 -17.75
N LYS A 216 9.56 -13.79 -16.64
CA LYS A 216 10.00 -14.14 -15.28
C LYS A 216 8.88 -14.73 -14.43
N LYS A 217 7.89 -15.37 -15.06
CA LYS A 217 6.70 -15.90 -14.39
C LYS A 217 7.02 -16.75 -13.15
N PRO A 218 7.99 -17.70 -13.19
CA PRO A 218 8.30 -18.51 -11.99
C PRO A 218 8.81 -17.66 -10.81
N ALA A 219 9.65 -16.67 -11.08
CA ALA A 219 10.20 -15.78 -10.04
C ALA A 219 9.11 -14.83 -9.49
N VAL A 220 8.25 -14.31 -10.36
CA VAL A 220 7.07 -13.52 -9.97
C VAL A 220 6.12 -14.33 -9.09
N ASP A 221 5.77 -15.55 -9.49
CA ASP A 221 4.88 -16.42 -8.71
C ASP A 221 5.47 -16.73 -7.33
N ALA A 222 6.79 -16.97 -7.26
CA ALA A 222 7.50 -17.16 -6.00
C ALA A 222 7.47 -15.91 -5.11
N PHE A 223 7.63 -14.71 -5.68
CA PHE A 223 7.53 -13.47 -4.92
C PHE A 223 6.10 -13.19 -4.44
N ILE A 224 5.09 -13.47 -5.26
CA ILE A 224 3.68 -13.38 -4.83
C ILE A 224 3.42 -14.34 -3.66
N ALA A 225 3.92 -15.58 -3.72
CA ALA A 225 3.81 -16.52 -2.61
C ALA A 225 4.52 -16.02 -1.34
N HIS A 226 5.68 -15.37 -1.48
CA HIS A 226 6.40 -14.75 -0.37
C HIS A 226 5.63 -13.59 0.27
N LEU A 227 4.94 -12.77 -0.53
CA LEU A 227 4.07 -11.69 -0.03
C LEU A 227 2.89 -12.20 0.82
N SER A 228 2.38 -13.39 0.48
CA SER A 228 1.25 -14.03 1.18
C SER A 228 1.65 -15.03 2.28
N ALA A 229 2.96 -15.24 2.49
CA ALA A 229 3.45 -16.25 3.42
C ALA A 229 3.03 -15.95 4.88
N PRO A 230 2.85 -16.96 5.76
CA PRO A 230 2.50 -16.74 7.16
C PRO A 230 3.45 -15.78 7.89
N GLN A 231 4.75 -15.86 7.59
CA GLN A 231 5.79 -14.97 8.13
C GLN A 231 5.63 -13.50 7.71
N ALA A 232 4.94 -13.23 6.59
CA ALA A 232 4.61 -11.87 6.15
C ALA A 232 3.50 -11.23 7.00
N ARG A 233 2.65 -12.03 7.65
CA ARG A 233 1.49 -11.54 8.42
C ARG A 233 1.88 -10.63 9.58
N ALA A 234 2.96 -10.96 10.30
CA ALA A 234 3.46 -10.12 11.38
C ALA A 234 3.95 -8.76 10.87
N ARG A 235 4.61 -8.74 9.69
CA ARG A 235 5.08 -7.50 9.04
C ARG A 235 3.92 -6.67 8.50
N LEU A 236 2.91 -7.33 7.92
CA LEU A 236 1.66 -6.70 7.50
C LEU A 236 1.00 -5.98 8.68
N ALA A 237 0.81 -6.67 9.80
CA ALA A 237 0.21 -6.11 11.01
C ALA A 237 1.00 -4.91 11.54
N ALA A 238 2.33 -5.02 11.63
CA ALA A 238 3.20 -3.91 12.06
C ALA A 238 3.13 -2.69 11.13
N SER A 239 2.77 -2.90 9.86
CA SER A 239 2.66 -1.85 8.84
C SER A 239 1.22 -1.37 8.61
N GLY A 240 0.27 -1.77 9.48
CA GLY A 240 -1.12 -1.30 9.42
C GLY A 240 -2.03 -2.06 8.45
N TYR A 241 -1.58 -3.20 7.93
CA TYR A 241 -2.36 -4.07 7.07
C TYR A 241 -2.92 -5.27 7.83
N SER A 242 -3.98 -5.85 7.28
CA SER A 242 -4.53 -7.13 7.71
C SER A 242 -4.46 -8.13 6.55
N PRO A 243 -4.60 -9.45 6.83
CA PRO A 243 -4.77 -10.44 5.78
C PRO A 243 -5.91 -10.06 4.83
N PRO A 244 -5.79 -10.41 3.53
CA PRO A 244 -6.90 -10.26 2.60
C PRO A 244 -8.06 -11.17 3.04
N GLU A 245 -9.29 -10.66 2.98
CA GLU A 245 -10.53 -11.42 3.21
C GLU A 245 -11.12 -11.89 1.88
#